data_AF-A0A7Y1XKS8-F1
#
_entry.id   AF-A0A7Y1XKS8-F1
#
_cell.length_a   1.000
_cell.length_b   1.000
_cell.length_c   1.000
_cell.angle_alpha   90.00
_cell.angle_beta   90.00
_cell.angle_gamma   90.00
#
_symmetry.space_group_name_H-M   'P 1'
#
loop_
_entity.id
_entity.type
_entity.pdbx_description
1 polymer ?
#
loop_
_entity_poly.entity_id
_entity_poly.type
_entity_poly.pdbx_seq_one_letter_code
_entity_poly.pdbx_strand_id
1 'polypeptide(L)'
;SEDMVNKLLIQNYGSVLKLGKEKLVLNTIEKVIETHDMVKSAQVYLTIDDKLTSKIFQRQPIGRVEGIKTFYLDEEGKSMPLSRLHSARVPIITGEITGKSLDDVFEILKYINQDDFLRKNVIGIHVESEERYQLKFRVEDFIVDLGNVEDLEKKFKNFKAFYAKALKDKSLRDYAVVNLEFDNQVVCTKI
;
A
#
# COMPACT_ATOMS: atom_id res chain seq x y z
N SER A 1 12.71 -53.81 -4.96
CA SER A 1 11.68 -53.17 -5.80
C SER A 1 11.02 -52.07 -4.99
N GLU A 2 10.90 -50.88 -5.58
CA GLU A 2 10.13 -49.74 -5.04
C GLU A 2 8.72 -50.17 -4.58
N ASP A 3 8.13 -51.14 -5.28
CA ASP A 3 6.84 -51.73 -4.96
C ASP A 3 6.77 -52.45 -3.61
N MET A 4 7.87 -53.01 -3.12
CA MET A 4 7.91 -53.73 -1.85
C MET A 4 8.02 -52.75 -0.67
N VAL A 5 8.72 -51.63 -0.88
CA VAL A 5 8.81 -50.51 0.08
C VAL A 5 7.48 -49.74 0.13
N ASN A 6 6.86 -49.50 -1.03
CA ASN A 6 5.53 -48.90 -1.13
C ASN A 6 4.45 -49.76 -0.46
N LYS A 7 4.50 -51.09 -0.61
CA LYS A 7 3.54 -52.00 0.05
C LYS A 7 3.68 -52.01 1.58
N LEU A 8 4.90 -51.86 2.12
CA LEU A 8 5.15 -51.80 3.56
C LEU A 8 4.69 -50.48 4.21
N LEU A 9 4.76 -49.36 3.49
CA LEU A 9 4.32 -48.05 3.99
C LEU A 9 2.79 -47.91 3.99
N ILE A 10 2.10 -48.50 3.01
CA ILE A 10 0.64 -48.47 2.88
C ILE A 10 -0.04 -49.29 4.00
N GLN A 11 0.59 -50.37 4.48
CA GLN A 11 -0.02 -51.30 5.43
C GLN A 11 -0.12 -50.81 6.88
N ASN A 12 0.67 -49.80 7.32
CA ASN A 12 0.64 -49.30 8.71
C ASN A 12 0.26 -47.81 8.86
N TYR A 13 0.33 -46.98 7.80
CA TYR A 13 0.15 -45.52 7.89
C TYR A 13 -0.70 -44.92 6.75
N GLY A 14 -1.53 -45.74 6.09
CA GLY A 14 -2.20 -45.40 4.83
C GLY A 14 -3.02 -44.09 4.81
N SER A 15 -3.63 -43.67 5.93
CA SER A 15 -4.36 -42.40 5.99
C SER A 15 -3.43 -41.18 6.17
N VAL A 16 -2.42 -41.30 7.04
CA VAL A 16 -1.48 -40.21 7.37
C VAL A 16 -0.58 -39.86 6.19
N LEU A 17 -0.13 -40.87 5.44
CA LEU A 17 0.69 -40.68 4.24
C LEU A 17 -0.09 -40.05 3.08
N LYS A 18 -1.38 -40.40 2.93
CA LYS A 18 -2.25 -39.83 1.89
C LYS A 18 -2.58 -38.37 2.18
N LEU A 19 -2.91 -38.06 3.44
CA LEU A 19 -3.09 -36.68 3.91
C LEU A 19 -1.83 -35.83 3.71
N GLY A 20 -0.65 -36.41 3.97
CA GLY A 20 0.64 -35.75 3.75
C GLY A 20 0.91 -35.44 2.28
N LYS A 21 0.59 -36.37 1.36
CA LYS A 21 0.72 -36.16 -0.09
C LYS A 21 -0.25 -35.11 -0.61
N GLU A 22 -1.52 -35.15 -0.17
CA GLU A 22 -2.53 -34.15 -0.55
C GLU A 22 -2.12 -32.76 -0.08
N LYS A 23 -1.72 -32.62 1.20
CA LYS A 23 -1.23 -31.34 1.73
C LYS A 23 -0.02 -30.81 0.96
N LEU A 24 0.91 -31.68 0.57
CA LEU A 24 2.07 -31.29 -0.24
C LEU A 24 1.62 -30.74 -1.60
N VAL A 25 0.68 -31.42 -2.28
CA VAL A 25 0.14 -31.00 -3.59
C VAL A 25 -0.61 -29.67 -3.48
N LEU A 26 -1.47 -29.49 -2.47
CA LEU A 26 -2.21 -28.25 -2.25
C LEU A 26 -1.24 -27.07 -2.02
N ASN A 27 -0.23 -27.25 -1.17
CA ASN A 27 0.80 -26.25 -0.92
C ASN A 27 1.60 -25.89 -2.20
N THR A 28 1.88 -26.86 -3.07
CA THR A 28 2.54 -26.59 -4.35
C THR A 28 1.66 -25.71 -5.24
N ILE A 29 0.35 -25.99 -5.30
CA ILE A 29 -0.59 -25.18 -6.07
C ILE A 29 -0.70 -23.76 -5.51
N GLU A 30 -0.79 -23.61 -4.18
CA GLU A 30 -0.77 -22.30 -3.51
C GLU A 30 0.44 -21.49 -3.93
N LYS A 31 1.65 -22.06 -3.80
CA LYS A 31 2.90 -21.39 -4.17
C LYS A 31 2.93 -20.98 -5.64
N VAL A 32 2.38 -21.78 -6.54
CA VAL A 32 2.27 -21.43 -7.97
C VAL A 32 1.34 -20.23 -8.16
N ILE A 33 0.19 -20.20 -7.50
CA ILE A 33 -0.74 -19.06 -7.58
C ILE A 33 -0.10 -17.80 -7.00
N GLU A 34 0.64 -17.91 -5.90
CA GLU A 34 1.34 -16.82 -5.23
C GLU A 34 2.53 -16.26 -6.02
N THR A 35 2.99 -16.95 -7.08
CA THR A 35 4.00 -16.38 -7.99
C THR A 35 3.47 -15.22 -8.84
N HIS A 36 2.14 -15.06 -8.92
CA HIS A 36 1.54 -13.97 -9.67
C HIS A 36 1.62 -12.66 -8.86
N ASP A 37 2.24 -11.61 -9.40
CA ASP A 37 2.57 -10.38 -8.66
C ASP A 37 1.37 -9.67 -8.00
N MET A 38 0.16 -9.80 -8.55
CA MET A 38 -1.07 -9.23 -7.96
C MET A 38 -1.65 -10.05 -6.79
N VAL A 39 -1.16 -11.27 -6.57
CA VAL A 39 -1.61 -12.16 -5.50
C VAL A 39 -0.79 -11.88 -4.25
N LYS A 40 -1.49 -11.63 -3.15
CA LYS A 40 -0.89 -11.51 -1.82
C LYS A 40 -0.71 -12.88 -1.18
N SER A 41 -1.75 -13.70 -1.23
CA SER A 41 -1.71 -15.09 -0.77
C SER A 41 -2.83 -15.90 -1.40
N ALA A 42 -2.67 -17.22 -1.39
CA ALA A 42 -3.69 -18.16 -1.84
C ALA A 42 -3.92 -19.23 -0.78
N GLN A 43 -5.17 -19.67 -0.65
CA GLN A 43 -5.55 -20.82 0.17
C GLN A 43 -6.24 -21.82 -0.75
N VAL A 44 -5.65 -23.00 -0.92
CA VAL A 44 -6.16 -24.06 -1.79
C VAL A 44 -6.56 -25.24 -0.90
N TYR A 45 -7.80 -25.69 -1.05
CA TYR A 45 -8.34 -26.75 -0.20
C TYR A 45 -9.35 -27.60 -0.97
N LEU A 46 -9.58 -28.81 -0.46
CA LEU A 46 -10.64 -29.69 -0.92
C LEU A 46 -11.91 -29.41 -0.11
N THR A 47 -13.04 -29.32 -0.80
CA THR A 47 -14.35 -29.27 -0.17
C THR A 47 -14.81 -30.67 0.25
N ILE A 48 -15.86 -30.76 1.08
CA ILE A 48 -16.43 -32.04 1.53
C ILE A 48 -16.93 -32.89 0.34
N ASP A 49 -17.31 -32.25 -0.77
CA ASP A 49 -17.75 -32.90 -2.01
C ASP A 49 -16.58 -33.22 -2.96
N ASP A 50 -15.35 -33.34 -2.45
CA ASP A 50 -14.11 -33.62 -3.20
C ASP A 50 -13.77 -32.62 -4.33
N LYS A 51 -14.32 -31.39 -4.29
CA LYS A 51 -13.94 -30.34 -5.26
C LYS A 51 -12.74 -29.55 -4.77
N LEU A 52 -11.72 -29.45 -5.61
CA LEU A 52 -10.57 -28.55 -5.43
C LEU A 52 -11.01 -27.10 -5.61
N THR A 53 -10.84 -26.28 -4.57
CA THR A 53 -11.24 -24.87 -4.55
C THR A 53 -10.07 -24.01 -4.07
N SER A 54 -10.00 -22.76 -4.53
CA SER A 54 -9.04 -21.78 -4.05
C SER A 54 -9.71 -20.48 -3.62
N LYS A 55 -9.14 -19.85 -2.58
CA LYS A 55 -9.43 -18.49 -2.16
C LYS A 55 -8.19 -17.64 -2.39
N ILE A 56 -8.30 -16.65 -3.26
CA ILE A 56 -7.19 -15.77 -3.64
C ILE A 56 -7.36 -14.43 -2.93
N PHE A 57 -6.34 -14.02 -2.20
CA PHE A 57 -6.26 -12.69 -1.60
C PHE A 57 -5.39 -11.81 -2.49
N GLN A 58 -5.97 -10.74 -3.04
CA GLN A 58 -5.28 -9.83 -3.93
C GLN A 58 -4.62 -8.69 -3.15
N ARG A 59 -3.43 -8.27 -3.61
CA ARG A 59 -2.77 -7.05 -3.12
C ARG A 59 -3.68 -5.83 -3.31
N GLN A 60 -3.63 -4.91 -2.35
CA GLN A 60 -4.41 -3.68 -2.37
C GLN A 60 -3.46 -2.49 -2.59
N PRO A 61 -3.53 -1.82 -3.76
CA PRO A 61 -2.71 -0.66 -4.01
C PRO A 61 -3.12 0.48 -3.06
N ILE A 62 -2.13 1.18 -2.49
CA ILE A 62 -2.32 2.36 -1.63
C ILE A 62 -1.68 3.62 -2.19
N GLY A 63 -0.82 3.51 -3.22
CA GLY A 63 -0.22 4.62 -3.94
C GLY A 63 0.21 4.17 -5.34
N ARG A 64 0.31 5.11 -6.29
CA ARG A 64 0.81 4.82 -7.65
C ARG A 64 2.04 5.66 -7.94
N VAL A 65 3.16 5.00 -8.14
CA VAL A 65 4.42 5.64 -8.51
C VAL A 65 4.40 5.94 -10.00
N GLU A 66 4.63 7.20 -10.35
CA GLU A 66 4.82 7.71 -11.71
C GLU A 66 6.22 8.33 -11.80
N GLY A 67 7.19 7.53 -12.27
CA GLY A 67 8.57 7.94 -12.48
C GLY A 67 9.15 7.28 -13.73
N ILE A 68 10.40 6.83 -13.67
CA ILE A 68 11.02 6.06 -14.77
C ILE A 68 10.24 4.76 -15.05
N LYS A 69 9.71 4.14 -13.99
CA LYS A 69 8.81 3.00 -14.06
C LYS A 69 7.51 3.36 -13.35
N THR A 70 6.40 2.95 -13.93
CA THR A 70 5.07 3.10 -13.32
C THR A 70 4.65 1.80 -12.66
N PHE A 71 4.31 1.85 -11.38
CA PHE A 71 3.83 0.71 -10.60
C PHE A 71 2.96 1.17 -9.42
N TYR A 72 2.22 0.25 -8.82
CA TYR A 72 1.51 0.48 -7.57
C TYR A 72 2.40 0.11 -6.38
N LEU A 73 2.28 0.87 -5.30
CA LEU A 73 2.75 0.47 -3.98
C LEU A 73 1.56 -0.14 -3.23
N ASP A 74 1.71 -1.36 -2.72
CA ASP A 74 0.64 -2.07 -2.00
C ASP A 74 0.64 -1.79 -0.49
N GLU A 75 -0.32 -2.38 0.22
CA GLU A 75 -0.49 -2.19 1.66
C GLU A 75 0.66 -2.78 2.52
N GLU A 76 1.57 -3.53 1.93
CA GLU A 76 2.78 -4.08 2.55
C GLU A 76 4.06 -3.32 2.13
N GLY A 77 3.94 -2.25 1.35
CA GLY A 77 5.07 -1.46 0.85
C GLY A 77 5.79 -2.13 -0.33
N LYS A 78 5.19 -3.15 -0.95
CA LYS A 78 5.76 -3.86 -2.09
C LYS A 78 5.27 -3.27 -3.40
N SER A 79 6.12 -3.39 -4.41
CA SER A 79 5.74 -3.04 -5.79
C SER A 79 4.72 -4.04 -6.34
N MET A 80 3.69 -3.51 -6.99
CA MET A 80 2.60 -4.24 -7.63
C MET A 80 2.42 -3.72 -9.06
N PRO A 81 2.27 -4.58 -10.08
CA PRO A 81 2.12 -4.14 -11.45
C PRO A 81 0.77 -3.44 -11.69
N LEU A 82 0.71 -2.61 -12.74
CA LEU A 82 -0.55 -2.05 -13.21
C LEU A 82 -1.46 -3.15 -13.75
N SER A 83 -2.74 -3.11 -13.38
CA SER A 83 -3.75 -3.96 -14.01
C SER A 83 -4.11 -3.39 -15.39
N ARG A 84 -4.19 -4.28 -16.39
CA ARG A 84 -4.69 -3.92 -17.73
C ARG A 84 -6.19 -3.62 -17.75
N LEU A 85 -6.92 -4.04 -16.72
CA LEU A 85 -8.38 -4.00 -16.69
C LEU A 85 -8.92 -2.84 -15.85
N HIS A 86 -8.14 -2.33 -14.90
CA HIS A 86 -8.61 -1.34 -13.94
C HIS A 86 -7.49 -0.44 -13.43
N SER A 87 -7.78 0.85 -13.24
CA SER A 87 -6.88 1.79 -12.56
C SER A 87 -7.42 2.11 -11.17
N ALA A 88 -6.64 1.77 -10.14
CA ALA A 88 -6.98 2.07 -8.76
C ALA A 88 -6.95 3.59 -8.49
N ARG A 89 -7.90 4.06 -7.68
CA ARG A 89 -7.98 5.44 -7.19
C ARG A 89 -7.14 5.60 -5.93
N VAL A 90 -5.85 5.84 -6.13
CA VAL A 90 -4.85 6.02 -5.06
C VAL A 90 -4.03 7.29 -5.32
N PRO A 91 -3.39 7.88 -4.29
CA PRO A 91 -2.50 9.03 -4.49
C PRO A 91 -1.39 8.71 -5.50
N ILE A 92 -1.07 9.70 -6.34
CA ILE A 92 0.02 9.61 -7.32
C ILE A 92 1.33 10.09 -6.66
N ILE A 93 2.37 9.29 -6.75
CA ILE A 93 3.71 9.56 -6.23
C ILE A 93 4.61 9.95 -7.40
N THR A 94 5.28 11.09 -7.31
CA THR A 94 6.15 11.64 -8.36
C THR A 94 7.44 12.21 -7.76
N GLY A 95 8.42 12.58 -8.60
CA GLY A 95 9.65 13.25 -8.15
C GLY A 95 10.86 12.31 -8.04
N GLU A 96 11.77 12.61 -7.14
CA GLU A 96 13.05 11.90 -6.96
C GLU A 96 12.88 10.59 -6.16
N ILE A 97 12.38 9.55 -6.83
CA ILE A 97 12.05 8.28 -6.18
C ILE A 97 13.30 7.40 -6.01
N THR A 98 13.78 7.29 -4.77
CA THR A 98 14.80 6.34 -4.29
C THR A 98 14.19 5.28 -3.36
N GLY A 99 14.95 4.23 -3.02
CA GLY A 99 14.49 3.21 -2.06
C GLY A 99 14.12 3.80 -0.71
N LYS A 100 14.97 4.71 -0.17
CA LYS A 100 14.70 5.41 1.09
C LYS A 100 13.46 6.30 1.00
N SER A 101 13.29 7.03 -0.10
CA SER A 101 12.10 7.88 -0.28
C SER A 101 10.81 7.05 -0.36
N LEU A 102 10.85 5.83 -0.93
CA LEU A 102 9.69 4.95 -1.00
C LEU A 102 9.29 4.42 0.37
N ASP A 103 10.25 4.12 1.24
CA ASP A 103 9.98 3.70 2.62
C ASP A 103 9.28 4.81 3.40
N ASP A 104 9.73 6.06 3.27
CA ASP A 104 9.09 7.21 3.91
C ASP A 104 7.69 7.48 3.31
N VAL A 105 7.55 7.44 1.98
CA VAL A 105 6.26 7.59 1.28
C VAL A 105 5.28 6.51 1.74
N PHE A 106 5.74 5.27 1.96
CA PHE A 106 4.91 4.19 2.49
C PHE A 106 4.35 4.54 3.87
N GLU A 107 5.17 5.06 4.79
CA GLU A 107 4.71 5.48 6.12
C GLU A 107 3.75 6.68 6.04
N ILE A 108 4.01 7.65 5.17
CA ILE A 108 3.09 8.77 4.90
C ILE A 108 1.73 8.24 4.40
N LEU A 109 1.72 7.31 3.44
CA LEU A 109 0.49 6.72 2.90
C LEU A 109 -0.27 5.90 3.93
N LYS A 110 0.41 5.14 4.79
CA LYS A 110 -0.22 4.43 5.90
C LYS A 110 -0.93 5.40 6.83
N TYR A 111 -0.27 6.51 7.20
CA TYR A 111 -0.87 7.53 8.03
C TYR A 111 -2.10 8.17 7.36
N ILE A 112 -1.97 8.57 6.09
CA ILE A 112 -3.08 9.15 5.29
C ILE A 112 -4.28 8.20 5.25
N ASN A 113 -4.06 6.90 5.03
CA ASN A 113 -5.14 5.93 4.91
C ASN A 113 -5.89 5.64 6.22
N GLN A 114 -5.28 5.95 7.36
CA GLN A 114 -5.91 5.82 8.68
C GLN A 114 -6.77 7.05 9.06
N ASP A 115 -6.62 8.18 8.37
CA ASP A 115 -7.36 9.41 8.63
C ASP A 115 -8.35 9.74 7.49
N ASP A 116 -9.64 9.79 7.81
CA ASP A 116 -10.71 10.03 6.82
C ASP A 116 -10.59 11.36 6.06
N PHE A 117 -10.09 12.41 6.72
CA PHE A 117 -9.91 13.71 6.08
C PHE A 117 -8.74 13.65 5.10
N LEU A 118 -7.60 13.11 5.51
CA LEU A 118 -6.42 12.98 4.65
C LEU A 118 -6.71 12.06 3.47
N ARG A 119 -7.28 10.88 3.71
CA ARG A 119 -7.61 9.89 2.66
C ARG A 119 -8.52 10.46 1.57
N LYS A 120 -9.44 11.38 1.89
CA LYS A 120 -10.35 12.00 0.91
C LYS A 120 -9.69 13.12 0.11
N ASN A 121 -8.77 13.84 0.74
CA ASN A 121 -8.26 15.10 0.20
C ASN A 121 -6.86 14.99 -0.40
N VAL A 122 -5.98 14.11 0.09
CA VAL A 122 -4.65 13.90 -0.49
C VAL A 122 -4.76 13.08 -1.77
N ILE A 123 -4.33 13.65 -2.89
CA ILE A 123 -4.37 13.03 -4.22
C ILE A 123 -2.98 12.75 -4.80
N GLY A 124 -1.93 13.25 -4.16
CA GLY A 124 -0.57 12.97 -4.57
C GLY A 124 0.48 13.33 -3.54
N ILE A 125 1.64 12.72 -3.70
CA ILE A 125 2.86 12.98 -2.94
C ILE A 125 3.95 13.28 -3.97
N HIS A 126 4.60 14.43 -3.84
CA HIS A 126 5.78 14.77 -4.63
C HIS A 126 7.01 14.63 -3.73
N VAL A 127 7.97 13.82 -4.18
CA VAL A 127 9.27 13.67 -3.55
C VAL A 127 10.18 14.74 -4.15
N GLU A 128 10.37 15.83 -3.43
CA GLU A 128 11.22 16.94 -3.87
C GLU A 128 12.69 16.51 -3.84
N SER A 129 13.08 15.87 -2.73
CA SER A 129 14.38 15.22 -2.52
C SER A 129 14.22 14.16 -1.44
N GLU A 130 15.29 13.41 -1.14
CA GLU A 130 15.30 12.56 0.06
C GLU A 130 14.92 13.40 1.30
N GLU A 131 14.02 12.85 2.13
CA GLU A 131 13.46 13.49 3.34
C GLU A 131 12.65 14.77 3.14
N ARG A 132 12.27 15.12 1.90
CA ARG A 132 11.45 16.31 1.59
C ARG A 132 10.24 15.93 0.75
N TYR A 133 9.07 15.94 1.39
CA TYR A 133 7.82 15.49 0.78
C TYR A 133 6.80 16.63 0.73
N GLN A 134 6.13 16.75 -0.41
CA GLN A 134 5.02 17.68 -0.60
C GLN A 134 3.75 16.90 -0.90
N LEU A 135 2.62 17.36 -0.37
CA LEU A 135 1.32 16.74 -0.59
C LEU A 135 0.47 17.62 -1.50
N LYS A 136 -0.17 16.97 -2.46
CA LYS A 136 -1.17 17.60 -3.33
C LYS A 136 -2.56 17.28 -2.83
N PHE A 137 -3.36 18.32 -2.65
CA PHE A 137 -4.75 18.22 -2.23
C PHE A 137 -5.72 18.31 -3.40
N ARG A 138 -6.95 17.81 -3.22
CA ARG A 138 -7.94 17.64 -4.28
C ARG A 138 -8.53 18.96 -4.78
N VAL A 139 -8.86 19.86 -3.86
CA VAL A 139 -9.67 21.06 -4.16
C VAL A 139 -8.81 22.33 -4.08
N GLU A 140 -7.74 22.27 -3.30
CA GLU A 140 -6.91 23.38 -2.92
C GLU A 140 -5.71 23.50 -3.85
N ASP A 141 -5.45 24.73 -4.30
CA ASP A 141 -4.35 25.02 -5.22
C ASP A 141 -3.00 25.18 -4.48
N PHE A 142 -3.00 25.30 -3.15
CA PHE A 142 -1.76 25.37 -2.39
C PHE A 142 -1.07 24.02 -2.28
N ILE A 143 0.26 24.06 -2.23
CA ILE A 143 1.09 22.91 -1.92
C ILE A 143 1.20 22.80 -0.40
N VAL A 144 1.02 21.59 0.14
CA VAL A 144 1.33 21.32 1.54
C VAL A 144 2.75 20.76 1.60
N ASP A 145 3.68 21.55 2.11
CA ASP A 145 5.06 21.11 2.33
C ASP A 145 5.14 20.39 3.68
N LEU A 146 5.22 19.06 3.65
CA LEU A 146 5.26 18.21 4.84
C LEU A 146 6.64 18.24 5.51
N GLY A 147 7.70 18.53 4.74
CA GLY A 147 9.07 18.26 5.14
C GLY A 147 9.33 16.75 5.21
N ASN A 148 10.02 16.31 6.26
CA ASN A 148 10.36 14.90 6.48
C ASN A 148 9.16 14.07 7.02
N VAL A 149 9.37 12.75 7.16
CA VAL A 149 8.34 11.80 7.63
C VAL A 149 8.14 11.82 9.16
N GLU A 150 8.95 12.56 9.91
CA GLU A 150 8.87 12.59 11.37
C GLU A 150 7.62 13.36 11.84
N ASP A 151 7.13 13.00 13.03
CA ASP A 151 6.03 13.70 13.73
C ASP A 151 4.75 13.93 12.90
N LEU A 152 4.39 12.98 12.02
CA LEU A 152 3.19 13.07 11.16
C LEU A 152 1.93 13.44 11.95
N GLU A 153 1.75 12.87 13.15
CA GLU A 153 0.59 13.16 13.98
C GLU A 153 0.49 14.65 14.34
N LYS A 154 1.59 15.23 14.80
CA LYS A 154 1.65 16.66 15.18
C LYS A 154 1.46 17.54 13.95
N LYS A 155 2.14 17.22 12.83
CA LYS A 155 2.06 17.96 11.56
C LYS A 155 0.63 18.00 11.03
N PHE A 156 -0.02 16.85 10.91
CA PHE A 156 -1.38 16.77 10.39
C PHE A 156 -2.43 17.31 11.36
N LYS A 157 -2.21 17.25 12.68
CA LYS A 157 -3.07 17.93 13.65
C LYS A 157 -3.02 19.45 13.47
N ASN A 158 -1.83 20.01 13.34
CA ASN A 158 -1.63 21.45 13.10
C ASN A 158 -2.24 21.87 11.76
N PHE A 159 -2.02 21.08 10.70
CA PHE A 159 -2.60 21.32 9.38
C PHE A 159 -4.13 21.32 9.43
N LYS A 160 -4.77 20.34 10.07
CA LYS A 160 -6.24 20.29 10.20
C LYS A 160 -6.79 21.49 10.97
N ALA A 161 -6.10 21.95 12.01
CA ALA A 161 -6.48 23.15 12.75
C ALA A 161 -6.37 24.43 11.89
N PHE A 162 -5.26 24.57 11.14
CA PHE A 162 -5.08 25.64 10.15
C PHE A 162 -6.19 25.60 9.10
N TYR A 163 -6.41 24.44 8.48
CA TYR A 163 -7.38 24.25 7.41
C TYR A 163 -8.79 24.63 7.87
N ALA A 164 -9.22 24.18 9.05
CA ALA A 164 -10.51 24.52 9.62
C ALA A 164 -10.69 26.04 9.84
N LYS A 165 -9.64 26.72 10.30
CA LYS A 165 -9.63 28.18 10.49
C LYS A 165 -9.68 28.91 9.14
N ALA A 166 -8.79 28.59 8.22
CA ALA A 166 -8.72 29.22 6.91
C ALA A 166 -10.00 28.99 6.09
N LEU A 167 -10.65 27.84 6.25
CA LEU A 167 -11.96 27.58 5.65
C LEU A 167 -13.04 28.51 6.22
N LYS A 168 -13.09 28.68 7.54
CA LYS A 168 -14.03 29.59 8.22
C LYS A 168 -13.80 31.06 7.79
N ASP A 169 -12.54 31.45 7.68
CA ASP A 169 -12.12 32.81 7.32
C ASP A 169 -12.17 33.05 5.79
N LYS A 170 -12.49 32.00 5.00
CA LYS A 170 -12.53 32.01 3.52
C LYS A 170 -11.19 32.42 2.88
N SER A 171 -10.07 32.13 3.54
CA SER A 171 -8.71 32.52 3.12
C SER A 171 -7.89 31.39 2.49
N LEU A 172 -8.45 30.19 2.32
CA LEU A 172 -7.71 29.05 1.76
C LEU A 172 -7.07 29.34 0.40
N ARG A 173 -7.70 30.19 -0.42
CA ARG A 173 -7.20 30.58 -1.76
C ARG A 173 -6.11 31.65 -1.73
N ASP A 174 -5.81 32.20 -0.56
CA ASP A 174 -4.79 33.25 -0.42
C ASP A 174 -3.38 32.67 -0.31
N TYR A 175 -3.26 31.36 -0.15
CA TYR A 175 -2.00 30.67 0.11
C TYR A 175 -1.51 29.95 -1.14
N ALA A 176 -0.20 30.04 -1.39
CA ALA A 176 0.52 29.27 -2.39
C ALA A 176 1.13 27.99 -1.77
N VAL A 177 1.67 28.11 -0.55
CA VAL A 177 2.32 27.02 0.16
C VAL A 177 1.93 27.05 1.63
N VAL A 178 1.67 25.87 2.20
CA VAL A 178 1.42 25.63 3.62
C VAL A 178 2.49 24.67 4.12
N ASN A 179 3.51 25.18 4.81
CA ASN A 179 4.63 24.41 5.33
C ASN A 179 4.37 23.93 6.77
N LEU A 180 4.59 22.63 7.00
CA LEU A 180 4.34 21.91 8.24
C LEU A 180 5.63 21.48 8.98
N GLU A 181 6.80 21.86 8.49
CA GLU A 181 8.10 21.48 9.06
C GLU A 181 8.40 22.21 10.38
N PHE A 182 7.84 23.41 10.55
CA PHE A 182 8.10 24.20 11.74
C PHE A 182 7.36 23.67 12.96
N ASP A 183 8.12 23.43 14.02
CA ASP A 183 7.56 23.02 15.29
C ASP A 183 6.54 24.05 15.82
N ASN A 184 5.34 23.56 16.13
CA ASN A 184 4.23 24.30 16.75
C ASN A 184 3.60 25.41 15.91
N GLN A 185 3.97 25.59 14.64
CA GLN A 185 3.35 26.59 13.77
C GLN A 185 3.23 26.11 12.33
N VAL A 186 2.19 26.58 11.64
CA VAL A 186 2.03 26.40 10.20
C VAL A 186 2.46 27.69 9.52
N VAL A 187 3.49 27.62 8.67
CA VAL A 187 4.01 28.78 7.94
C VAL A 187 3.41 28.80 6.55
N CYS A 188 2.80 29.91 6.16
CA CYS A 188 2.15 30.03 4.86
C CYS A 188 2.82 31.10 4.00
N THR A 189 3.03 30.78 2.73
CA THR A 189 3.40 31.75 1.70
C THR A 189 2.14 32.16 0.95
N LYS A 190 1.92 33.46 0.77
CA LYS A 190 0.77 33.98 0.01
C LYS A 190 1.05 34.05 -1.49
N ILE A 191 -0.01 34.02 -2.28
CA ILE A 191 0.02 34.31 -3.73
C ILE A 191 0.31 35.80 -3.96
#